data_AF-A0A958AT33-F1
#
_entry.id   AF-A0A958AT33-F1
#
_cell.length_a   1.000
_cell.length_b   1.000
_cell.length_c   1.000
_cell.angle_alpha   90.00
_cell.angle_beta   90.00
_cell.angle_gamma   90.00
#
_symmetry.space_group_name_H-M   'P 1'
#
loop_
_entity.id
_entity.type
_entity.pdbx_description
1 polymer ?
#
loop_
_entity_poly.entity_id
_entity_poly.type
_entity_poly.pdbx_seq_one_letter_code
_entity_poly.pdbx_strand_id
1 'polypeptide(L)'
;MLIAVEYTIQALQAVVKSLPVGTNFALLQFLWMLLQGSLLSSRGAVFPALLASGFGIGTARRCWAAMRYGVWHQADLIAAWQEFV
;
A
#
# COMPACT_ATOMS: atom_id res chain seq x y z
N MET A 1 -4.38 23.99 -3.50
CA MET A 1 -5.02 23.26 -2.38
C MET A 1 -5.18 21.83 -2.84
N LEU A 2 -4.58 20.88 -2.12
CA LEU A 2 -4.71 19.47 -2.50
C LEU A 2 -6.10 18.96 -2.17
N ILE A 3 -6.66 18.11 -3.01
CA ILE A 3 -7.88 17.36 -2.65
C ILE A 3 -7.53 16.20 -1.71
N ALA A 4 -8.53 15.66 -1.02
CA ALA A 4 -8.35 14.57 -0.05
C ALA A 4 -7.59 13.35 -0.63
N VAL A 5 -7.83 13.02 -1.90
CA VAL A 5 -7.15 11.91 -2.58
C VAL A 5 -5.65 12.19 -2.77
N GLU A 6 -5.30 13.42 -3.19
CA GLU A 6 -3.90 13.80 -3.40
C GLU A 6 -3.13 13.81 -2.07
N TYR A 7 -3.74 14.35 -1.01
CA TYR A 7 -3.14 14.34 0.32
C TYR A 7 -2.96 12.92 0.86
N THR A 8 -3.94 12.04 0.64
CA THR A 8 -3.83 10.61 0.98
C THR A 8 -2.68 9.93 0.23
N ILE A 9 -2.52 10.20 -1.06
CA ILE A 9 -1.42 9.62 -1.85
C ILE A 9 -0.07 10.14 -1.34
N GLN A 10 0.05 11.43 -1.00
CA GLN A 10 1.28 12.00 -0.44
C GLN A 10 1.64 11.37 0.91
N ALA A 11 0.65 11.18 1.78
CA ALA A 11 0.82 10.46 3.03
C ALA A 11 1.37 9.03 2.80
N LEU A 12 0.74 8.27 1.90
CA LEU A 12 1.21 6.92 1.57
C LEU A 12 2.62 6.93 0.96
N GLN A 13 2.95 7.92 0.13
CA GLN A 13 4.28 8.09 -0.43
C GLN A 13 5.31 8.35 0.66
N ALA A 14 5.02 9.23 1.63
CA ALA A 14 5.92 9.52 2.74
C ALA A 14 6.24 8.25 3.55
N VAL A 15 5.20 7.44 3.85
CA VAL A 15 5.35 6.19 4.62
C VAL A 15 6.27 5.17 3.93
N VAL A 16 6.24 5.07 2.60
CA VAL A 16 7.02 4.05 1.88
C VAL A 16 8.31 4.59 1.26
N LYS A 17 8.61 5.88 1.40
CA LYS A 17 9.65 6.58 0.64
C LYS A 17 11.05 5.98 0.83
N SER A 18 11.37 5.55 2.05
CA SER A 18 12.67 5.00 2.41
C SER A 18 12.86 3.54 1.97
N LEU A 19 11.79 2.86 1.56
CA LEU A 19 11.86 1.45 1.20
C LEU A 19 12.51 1.25 -0.18
N PRO A 20 13.15 0.09 -0.43
CA PRO A 20 13.75 -0.21 -1.72
C PRO A 20 12.76 -0.14 -2.88
N VAL A 21 13.29 0.23 -4.06
CA VAL A 21 12.53 0.25 -5.32
C VAL A 21 11.90 -1.11 -5.57
N GLY A 22 10.60 -1.11 -5.86
CA GLY A 22 9.81 -2.33 -6.08
C GLY A 22 9.08 -2.82 -4.83
N THR A 23 9.65 -2.64 -3.63
CA THR A 23 8.89 -2.81 -2.37
C THR A 23 8.04 -1.57 -2.11
N ASN A 24 8.62 -0.37 -2.26
CA ASN A 24 7.94 0.89 -1.99
C ASN A 24 6.61 1.04 -2.74
N PHE A 25 6.62 0.98 -4.07
CA PHE A 25 5.44 1.24 -4.90
C PHE A 25 4.39 0.13 -4.75
N ALA A 26 4.82 -1.12 -4.66
CA ALA A 26 3.91 -2.25 -4.45
C ALA A 26 3.25 -2.19 -3.06
N LEU A 27 3.98 -1.76 -2.03
CA LEU A 27 3.42 -1.58 -0.70
C LEU A 27 2.48 -0.36 -0.64
N LEU A 28 2.78 0.73 -1.34
CA LEU A 28 1.85 1.85 -1.51
C LEU A 28 0.52 1.41 -2.13
N GLN A 29 0.59 0.61 -3.20
CA GLN A 29 -0.61 0.05 -3.85
C GLN A 29 -1.39 -0.87 -2.91
N PHE A 30 -0.68 -1.66 -2.10
CA PHE A 30 -1.29 -2.49 -1.07
C PHE A 30 -1.99 -1.64 0.01
N LEU A 31 -1.35 -0.59 0.53
CA LEU A 31 -1.94 0.31 1.52
C LEU A 31 -3.14 1.07 0.94
N TRP A 32 -3.09 1.46 -0.34
CA TRP A 32 -4.23 2.03 -1.04
C TRP A 32 -5.42 1.06 -1.10
N MET A 33 -5.18 -0.23 -1.38
CA MET A 33 -6.23 -1.26 -1.31
C MET A 33 -6.81 -1.41 0.11
N LEU A 34 -5.99 -1.27 1.17
CA LEU A 34 -6.50 -1.24 2.54
C LEU A 34 -7.45 -0.05 2.77
N LEU A 35 -7.06 1.15 2.32
CA LEU A 35 -7.88 2.36 2.48
C LEU A 35 -9.21 2.30 1.72
N GLN A 36 -9.27 1.56 0.61
CA GLN A 36 -10.53 1.30 -0.10
C GLN A 36 -11.46 0.33 0.64
N GLY A 37 -10.99 -0.36 1.69
CA GLY A 37 -11.78 -1.34 2.42
C GLY A 37 -12.02 -2.65 1.66
N SER A 38 -11.31 -2.92 0.55
CA SER A 38 -11.55 -4.09 -0.32
C SER A 38 -11.31 -5.45 0.35
N LEU A 39 -10.58 -5.47 1.47
CA LEU A 39 -10.45 -6.67 2.32
C LEU A 39 -11.79 -7.08 2.94
N LEU A 40 -12.70 -6.15 3.22
CA LEU A 40 -14.01 -6.46 3.82
C LEU A 40 -14.87 -7.26 2.84
N SER A 41 -14.93 -6.82 1.58
CA SER A 41 -15.69 -7.48 0.51
C SER A 41 -15.10 -8.85 0.14
N SER A 42 -13.79 -9.04 0.33
CA SER A 42 -13.07 -10.28 -0.02
C SER A 42 -12.87 -11.22 1.18
N ARG A 43 -13.43 -10.92 2.36
CA ARG A 43 -13.26 -11.71 3.59
C ARG A 43 -11.79 -11.90 3.99
N GLY A 44 -10.98 -10.86 3.82
CA GLY A 44 -9.55 -10.86 4.13
C GLY A 44 -8.66 -11.49 3.05
N ALA A 45 -9.23 -11.96 1.93
CA ALA A 45 -8.44 -12.50 0.84
C ALA A 45 -7.75 -11.36 0.05
N VAL A 46 -6.46 -11.14 0.33
CA VAL A 46 -5.67 -10.05 -0.25
C VAL A 46 -5.64 -10.06 -1.78
N PHE A 47 -5.42 -11.22 -2.40
CA PHE A 47 -5.30 -11.28 -3.86
C PHE A 47 -6.63 -10.91 -4.56
N PRO A 48 -7.78 -11.48 -4.16
CA PRO A 48 -9.09 -10.98 -4.59
C PRO A 48 -9.32 -9.49 -4.29
N ALA A 49 -8.91 -8.99 -3.12
CA ALA A 49 -9.07 -7.59 -2.74
C ALA A 49 -8.32 -6.65 -3.70
N LEU A 50 -7.07 -6.98 -4.04
CA LEU A 50 -6.27 -6.21 -4.99
C LEU A 50 -6.92 -6.16 -6.38
N LEU A 51 -7.48 -7.28 -6.86
CA LEU A 51 -8.22 -7.28 -8.13
C LEU A 51 -9.49 -6.44 -8.05
N ALA A 52 -10.24 -6.52 -6.94
CA ALA A 52 -11.44 -5.71 -6.72
C ALA A 52 -11.14 -4.20 -6.61
N SER A 53 -9.93 -3.84 -6.17
CA SER A 53 -9.42 -2.46 -6.14
C SER A 53 -9.02 -1.90 -7.52
N GLY A 54 -9.23 -2.66 -8.60
CA GLY A 54 -8.92 -2.25 -9.97
C GLY A 54 -7.49 -2.54 -10.43
N PHE A 55 -6.69 -3.28 -9.64
CA PHE A 55 -5.34 -3.66 -10.06
C PHE A 55 -5.36 -4.88 -10.99
N GLY A 56 -4.53 -4.87 -12.03
CA GLY A 56 -4.32 -6.04 -12.88
C GLY A 56 -3.56 -7.16 -12.16
N ILE A 57 -3.67 -8.39 -12.68
CA ILE A 57 -3.07 -9.62 -12.10
C ILE A 57 -1.57 -9.45 -11.79
N GLY A 58 -0.81 -8.84 -12.69
CA GLY A 58 0.63 -8.60 -12.50
C GLY A 58 0.92 -7.68 -11.31
N THR A 59 0.14 -6.60 -11.17
CA THR A 59 0.25 -5.68 -10.02
C THR A 59 -0.17 -6.37 -8.73
N ALA A 60 -1.27 -7.13 -8.75
CA ALA A 60 -1.73 -7.88 -7.59
C ALA A 60 -0.66 -8.87 -7.09
N ARG A 61 0.02 -9.59 -8.00
CA ARG A 61 1.13 -10.49 -7.66
C ARG A 61 2.32 -9.74 -7.05
N ARG A 62 2.68 -8.57 -7.60
CA ARG A 62 3.75 -7.72 -7.04
C ARG A 62 3.42 -7.20 -5.65
N CYS A 63 2.19 -6.74 -5.42
CA CYS A 63 1.74 -6.29 -4.10
C CYS A 63 1.78 -7.43 -3.08
N TRP A 64 1.28 -8.61 -3.45
CA TRP A 64 1.35 -9.80 -2.62
C TRP A 64 2.81 -10.20 -2.30
N ALA A 65 3.70 -10.16 -3.30
CA ALA A 65 5.11 -10.45 -3.12
C ALA A 65 5.81 -9.40 -2.24
N ALA A 66 5.51 -8.10 -2.39
CA ALA A 66 6.07 -7.05 -1.55
C ALA A 66 5.59 -7.16 -0.10
N MET A 67 4.32 -7.49 0.13
CA MET A 67 3.79 -7.71 1.48
C MET A 67 4.47 -8.90 2.16
N ARG A 68 4.68 -10.02 1.45
CA ARG A 68 5.25 -11.25 2.05
C ARG A 68 6.78 -11.29 2.07
N TYR A 69 7.44 -10.79 1.04
CA TYR A 69 8.87 -10.96 0.78
C TYR A 69 9.60 -9.63 0.53
N GLY A 70 8.88 -8.50 0.53
CA GLY A 70 9.49 -7.19 0.40
C GLY A 70 10.36 -6.83 1.61
N VAL A 71 11.25 -5.87 1.42
CA VAL A 71 12.14 -5.38 2.47
C VAL A 71 11.47 -4.20 3.17
N TRP A 72 10.78 -4.47 4.27
CA TRP A 72 10.14 -3.47 5.11
C TRP A 72 9.90 -4.01 6.52
N HIS A 73 9.82 -3.12 7.51
CA HIS A 73 9.41 -3.46 8.87
C HIS A 73 8.30 -2.52 9.33
N GLN A 74 7.36 -3.04 10.11
CA GLN A 74 6.23 -2.26 10.61
C GLN A 74 6.67 -1.02 11.41
N ALA A 75 7.71 -1.15 12.22
CA ALA A 75 8.22 -0.03 13.03
C ALA A 75 8.69 1.15 12.16
N ASP A 76 9.39 0.87 11.06
CA ASP A 76 9.89 1.89 10.14
C ASP A 76 8.75 2.65 9.47
N LEU A 77 7.68 1.94 9.07
CA LEU A 77 6.51 2.56 8.45
C LEU A 77 5.72 3.44 9.44
N ILE A 78 5.61 2.99 10.69
CA ILE A 78 4.95 3.77 11.75
C ILE A 78 5.77 5.04 12.06
N ALA A 79 7.09 4.92 12.14
CA ALA A 79 7.96 6.08 12.35
C ALA A 79 7.84 7.09 11.19
N ALA A 80 7.86 6.62 9.94
CA ALA A 80 7.69 7.47 8.77
C ALA A 80 6.30 8.15 8.73
N TRP A 81 5.25 7.46 9.20
CA TRP A 81 3.93 8.06 9.38
C TRP A 81 3.92 9.16 10.45
N GLN A 82 4.54 8.90 11.61
CA GLN A 82 4.64 9.87 12.71
C GLN A 82 5.47 11.10 12.36
N GLU A 83 6.45 10.98 11.45
CA GLU A 83 7.21 12.12 10.94
C GLU A 83 6.39 12.97 9.95
N PHE A 84 5.43 12.35 9.24
CA PHE A 84 4.62 13.04 8.24
C PHE A 84 3.46 13.85 8.83
N VAL A 85 2.84 13.37 9.93
CA VAL A 85 1.65 13.96 10.58
C VAL A 85 2.05 14.87 11.73
#